data_AF-F0U646-F1
#
_entry.id   AF-F0U646-F1
#
_cell.length_a   1.000
_cell.length_b   1.000
_cell.length_c   1.000
_cell.angle_alpha   90.00
_cell.angle_beta   90.00
_cell.angle_gamma   90.00
#
_symmetry.space_group_name_H-M   'P 1'
#
loop_
_entity.id
_entity.type
_entity.pdbx_description
1 polymer ?
#
loop_
_entity_poly.entity_id
_entity_poly.type
_entity_poly.pdbx_seq_one_letter_code
_entity_poly.pdbx_strand_id
1 'polypeptide(L)'
;MNNNVAVHNPNYETFREYVSQALIHRSTDSPSKSPLRRKRKASSQPDNSEKPPLAEPETYGPEELAEFIDYIAGEAFNSLPEEVQSLSDSALRGSGGLAGKYAEPLPRPTLDSLTAAVPLSVSESLSVYGLIPDPSDFPTFLNPILTGYISAVQTGPPKWSIELILQREDVQNWANWVARIRWKAK
;
A
#
# COMPACT_ATOMS: atom_id res chain seq x y z
N MET A 1 -31.52 -7.01 11.74
CA MET A 1 -30.47 -7.25 10.74
C MET A 1 -29.24 -6.50 11.20
N ASN A 2 -28.25 -7.22 11.73
CA ASN A 2 -27.09 -6.65 12.39
C ASN A 2 -26.23 -5.91 11.36
N ASN A 3 -25.93 -4.64 11.65
CA ASN A 3 -25.02 -3.81 10.88
C ASN A 3 -23.66 -4.50 10.81
N ASN A 4 -23.31 -5.03 9.65
CA ASN A 4 -21.95 -5.44 9.34
C ASN A 4 -21.14 -4.16 9.08
N VAL A 5 -20.86 -3.41 10.15
CA VAL A 5 -19.82 -2.39 10.13
C VAL A 5 -18.54 -3.20 9.96
N ALA A 6 -18.06 -3.31 8.72
CA ALA A 6 -16.71 -3.75 8.46
C ALA A 6 -15.85 -2.96 9.45
N VAL A 7 -15.18 -3.67 10.37
CA VAL A 7 -14.29 -3.08 11.35
C VAL A 7 -13.17 -2.45 10.53
N HIS A 8 -13.35 -1.19 10.12
CA HIS A 8 -12.35 -0.41 9.45
C HIS A 8 -11.24 -0.23 10.48
N ASN A 9 -10.24 -1.11 10.40
CA ASN A 9 -9.05 -0.96 11.19
C ASN A 9 -8.21 0.14 10.50
N PRO A 10 -8.06 1.33 11.09
CA PRO A 10 -7.30 2.43 10.48
C PRO A 10 -5.84 2.04 10.22
N ASN A 11 -5.34 1.05 10.98
CA ASN A 11 -4.02 0.48 10.76
C ASN A 11 -3.95 -0.34 9.47
N TYR A 12 -5.01 -1.08 9.14
CA TYR A 12 -5.07 -1.83 7.88
C TYR A 12 -5.02 -0.88 6.69
N GLU A 13 -5.76 0.23 6.74
CA GLU A 13 -5.73 1.24 5.67
C GLU A 13 -4.33 1.85 5.50
N THR A 14 -3.66 2.16 6.62
CA THR A 14 -2.29 2.68 6.62
C THR A 14 -1.33 1.65 6.05
N PHE A 15 -1.41 0.38 6.46
CA PHE A 15 -0.57 -0.69 5.96
C PHE A 15 -0.77 -0.92 4.45
N ARG A 16 -2.04 -0.97 4.02
CA ARG A 16 -2.43 -1.12 2.61
C ARG A 16 -1.89 0.00 1.74
N GLU A 17 -1.85 1.23 2.24
CA GLU A 17 -1.25 2.38 1.54
C GLU A 17 0.27 2.19 1.33
N TYR A 18 1.01 1.67 2.32
CA TYR A 18 2.43 1.36 2.13
C TYR A 18 2.65 0.20 1.15
N VAL A 19 1.79 -0.82 1.18
CA VAL A 19 1.80 -1.93 0.21
C VAL A 19 1.53 -1.42 -1.20
N SER A 20 0.52 -0.55 -1.38
CA SER A 20 0.17 0.03 -2.68
C SER A 20 1.34 0.82 -3.26
N GLN A 21 1.98 1.68 -2.45
CA GLN A 21 3.14 2.46 -2.87
C GLN A 21 4.31 1.57 -3.30
N ALA A 22 4.62 0.52 -2.53
CA ALA A 22 5.69 -0.42 -2.86
C ALA A 22 5.41 -1.18 -4.17
N LEU A 23 4.18 -1.64 -4.37
CA LEU A 23 3.75 -2.34 -5.58
C LEU A 23 3.77 -1.43 -6.81
N ILE A 24 3.27 -0.20 -6.70
CA ILE A 24 3.28 0.79 -7.79
C ILE A 24 4.73 1.18 -8.13
N HIS A 25 5.59 1.37 -7.14
CA HIS A 25 6.99 1.66 -7.39
C HIS A 25 7.67 0.50 -8.12
N ARG A 26 7.39 -0.76 -7.74
CA ARG A 26 7.98 -1.94 -8.42
C ARG A 26 7.45 -2.16 -9.83
N SER A 27 6.17 -1.87 -10.07
CA SER A 27 5.56 -1.99 -11.40
C SER A 27 6.04 -0.91 -12.36
N THR A 28 6.35 0.30 -11.86
CA THR A 28 6.90 1.41 -12.67
C THR A 28 8.40 1.31 -12.93
N ASP A 29 9.15 0.68 -12.01
CA ASP A 29 10.61 0.55 -12.07
C ASP A 29 11.07 -0.74 -12.79
N SER A 30 10.14 -1.65 -13.11
CA SER A 30 10.44 -2.80 -13.99
C SER A 30 10.43 -2.35 -15.45
N PRO A 31 11.60 -2.20 -16.12
CA PRO A 31 11.59 -2.01 -17.56
C PRO A 31 11.01 -3.29 -18.16
N SER A 32 9.83 -3.17 -18.76
CA SER A 32 9.16 -4.22 -19.54
C SER A 32 10.18 -5.09 -20.28
N LYS A 33 10.56 -6.22 -19.70
CA LYS A 33 11.18 -7.31 -20.45
C LYS A 33 10.06 -8.04 -21.15
N SER A 34 9.42 -7.34 -22.10
CA SER A 34 8.78 -8.05 -23.20
C SER A 34 9.84 -8.99 -23.78
N PRO A 35 9.57 -10.29 -23.90
CA PRO A 35 10.50 -11.17 -24.57
C PRO A 35 10.52 -10.67 -26.02
N LEU A 36 11.60 -9.99 -26.39
CA LEU A 36 11.83 -9.51 -27.74
C LEU A 36 11.90 -10.75 -28.64
N ARG A 37 10.75 -11.15 -29.17
CA ARG A 37 10.59 -12.28 -30.09
C ARG A 37 11.35 -11.94 -31.36
N ARG A 38 12.61 -12.38 -31.44
CA ARG A 38 13.46 -12.20 -32.63
C ARG A 38 12.88 -12.96 -33.81
N LYS A 39 12.11 -12.22 -34.63
CA LYS A 39 12.19 -12.07 -36.10
C LYS A 39 12.46 -13.34 -36.93
N ARG A 40 11.53 -13.72 -37.81
CA ARG A 40 11.87 -14.05 -39.21
C ARG A 40 10.86 -13.45 -40.18
N LYS A 41 11.44 -12.74 -41.15
CA LYS A 41 10.85 -12.08 -42.30
C LYS A 41 10.54 -13.15 -43.36
N ALA A 42 9.29 -13.24 -43.81
CA ALA A 42 8.92 -13.91 -45.06
C ALA A 42 7.69 -13.20 -45.65
N SER A 43 7.67 -13.15 -46.97
CA SER A 43 6.94 -12.23 -47.84
C SER A 43 5.52 -12.71 -48.20
N SER A 44 4.64 -11.74 -48.48
CA SER A 44 3.57 -11.71 -49.51
C SER A 44 2.41 -12.73 -49.48
N GLN A 45 1.18 -12.28 -49.16
CA GLN A 45 0.06 -12.04 -50.10
C GLN A 45 -1.22 -11.61 -49.32
N PRO A 46 -2.17 -10.87 -49.92
CA PRO A 46 -3.45 -10.55 -49.31
C PRO A 46 -4.51 -11.56 -49.76
N ASP A 47 -5.16 -12.26 -48.82
CA ASP A 47 -6.46 -12.86 -49.11
C ASP A 47 -7.36 -12.94 -47.87
N ASN A 48 -8.62 -12.74 -48.18
CA ASN A 48 -9.83 -12.59 -47.40
C ASN A 48 -10.04 -13.72 -46.39
N SER A 49 -10.17 -13.42 -45.10
CA SER A 49 -10.79 -14.31 -44.10
C SER A 49 -11.20 -13.52 -42.86
N GLU A 50 -12.51 -13.38 -42.74
CA GLU A 50 -13.34 -13.43 -41.52
C GLU A 50 -12.63 -13.19 -40.19
N LYS A 51 -13.06 -12.08 -39.57
CA LYS A 51 -12.84 -11.65 -38.19
C LYS A 51 -12.89 -12.84 -37.20
N PRO A 52 -11.78 -13.26 -36.60
CA PRO A 52 -11.83 -13.96 -35.34
C PRO A 52 -12.36 -12.97 -34.29
N PRO A 53 -13.17 -13.39 -33.30
CA PRO A 53 -13.29 -12.60 -32.09
C PRO A 53 -11.87 -12.47 -31.56
N LEU A 54 -11.31 -11.25 -31.63
CA LEU A 54 -10.16 -10.91 -30.82
C LEU A 54 -10.62 -11.26 -29.40
N ALA A 55 -10.03 -12.30 -28.82
CA ALA A 55 -9.87 -12.34 -27.39
C ALA A 55 -9.35 -10.94 -27.04
N GLU A 56 -10.17 -10.18 -26.32
CA GLU A 56 -9.74 -8.92 -25.77
C GLU A 56 -8.40 -9.21 -25.09
N PRO A 57 -7.35 -8.40 -25.32
CA PRO A 57 -6.21 -8.50 -24.43
C PRO A 57 -6.82 -8.33 -23.04
N GLU A 58 -6.71 -9.35 -22.20
CA GLU A 58 -6.95 -9.26 -20.77
C GLU A 58 -6.03 -8.11 -20.31
N THR A 59 -6.55 -6.89 -20.40
CA THR A 59 -5.85 -5.70 -19.97
C THR A 59 -5.91 -5.81 -18.48
N TYR A 60 -4.83 -6.32 -17.90
CA TYR A 60 -4.52 -6.24 -16.49
C TYR A 60 -4.69 -4.77 -16.07
N GLY A 61 -5.91 -4.44 -15.66
CA GLY A 61 -6.40 -3.08 -15.52
C GLY A 61 -6.07 -2.52 -14.15
N PRO A 62 -6.33 -1.21 -13.91
CA PRO A 62 -6.19 -0.63 -12.57
C PRO A 62 -7.08 -1.32 -11.52
N GLU A 63 -8.17 -1.96 -11.96
CA GLU A 63 -9.09 -2.74 -11.13
C GLU A 63 -8.42 -4.02 -10.62
N GLU A 64 -7.78 -4.81 -11.50
CA GLU A 64 -7.04 -6.01 -11.09
C GLU A 64 -5.85 -5.67 -10.19
N LEU A 65 -5.18 -4.54 -10.44
CA LEU A 65 -4.12 -4.07 -9.54
C LEU A 65 -4.67 -3.74 -8.14
N ALA A 66 -5.86 -3.11 -8.06
CA ALA A 66 -6.48 -2.81 -6.77
C ALA A 66 -6.88 -4.09 -6.01
N GLU A 67 -7.46 -5.06 -6.71
CA GLU A 67 -7.78 -6.38 -6.13
C GLU A 67 -6.51 -7.12 -5.68
N PHE A 68 -5.43 -7.04 -6.46
CA PHE A 68 -4.15 -7.63 -6.10
C PHE A 68 -3.52 -6.93 -4.87
N ILE A 69 -3.58 -5.60 -4.80
CA ILE A 69 -3.17 -4.84 -3.61
C ILE A 69 -3.98 -5.29 -2.39
N ASP A 70 -5.30 -5.42 -2.53
CA ASP A 70 -6.19 -5.85 -1.45
C ASP A 70 -5.90 -7.28 -0.99
N TYR A 71 -5.63 -8.17 -1.93
CA TYR A 71 -5.22 -9.55 -1.64
C TYR A 71 -3.90 -9.58 -0.87
N ILE A 72 -2.85 -8.92 -1.37
CA ILE A 72 -1.53 -8.90 -0.72
C ILE A 72 -1.59 -8.22 0.65
N ALA A 73 -2.27 -7.07 0.74
CA ALA A 73 -2.42 -6.34 2.00
C ALA A 73 -3.24 -7.13 3.02
N GLY A 74 -4.35 -7.73 2.60
CA GLY A 74 -5.21 -8.54 3.46
C GLY A 74 -4.51 -9.78 3.97
N GLU A 75 -3.88 -10.55 3.08
CA GLU A 75 -3.18 -11.78 3.44
C GLU A 75 -1.97 -11.50 4.34
N ALA A 76 -1.16 -10.49 4.00
CA ALA A 76 -0.03 -10.11 4.84
C ALA A 76 -0.49 -9.59 6.20
N PHE A 77 -1.44 -8.66 6.26
CA PHE A 77 -1.87 -8.02 7.50
C PHE A 77 -2.56 -8.99 8.46
N ASN A 78 -3.48 -9.83 7.97
CA ASN A 78 -4.19 -10.81 8.80
C ASN A 78 -3.26 -11.88 9.38
N SER A 79 -2.11 -12.09 8.74
CA SER A 79 -1.09 -13.05 9.18
C SER A 79 -0.10 -12.45 10.20
N LEU A 80 -0.07 -11.12 10.37
CA LEU A 80 0.74 -10.49 11.40
C LEU A 80 0.16 -10.75 12.80
N PRO A 81 0.98 -10.73 13.86
CA PRO A 81 0.47 -10.81 15.24
C PRO A 81 -0.53 -9.70 15.55
N GLU A 82 -1.56 -9.99 16.35
CA GLU A 82 -2.57 -9.00 16.78
C GLU A 82 -1.92 -7.76 17.42
N GLU A 83 -0.77 -7.95 18.09
CA GLU A 83 0.06 -6.86 18.62
C GLU A 83 0.34 -5.79 17.55
N VAL A 84 0.73 -6.23 16.34
CA VAL A 84 1.10 -5.37 15.20
C VAL A 84 -0.13 -4.81 14.50
N GLN A 85 -1.19 -5.63 14.36
CA GLN A 85 -2.43 -5.22 13.72
C GLN A 85 -3.18 -4.12 14.50
N SER A 86 -3.08 -4.15 15.83
CA SER A 86 -3.73 -3.18 16.74
C SER A 86 -2.72 -2.21 17.39
N LEU A 87 -1.52 -2.05 16.81
CA LEU A 87 -0.58 -1.03 17.28
C LEU A 87 -1.25 0.34 17.30
N SER A 88 -0.99 1.12 18.34
CA SER A 88 -1.42 2.51 18.45
C SER A 88 -0.50 3.22 19.42
N ASP A 89 -0.32 4.53 19.23
CA ASP A 89 0.49 5.40 20.10
C ASP A 89 0.10 5.24 21.60
N SER A 90 -1.20 5.06 21.88
CA SER A 90 -1.73 4.77 23.21
C SER A 90 -1.28 3.41 23.79
N ALA A 91 -1.26 2.36 22.98
CA ALA A 91 -0.80 1.03 23.36
C ALA A 91 0.71 1.02 23.65
N LEU A 92 1.48 1.80 22.87
CA LEU A 92 2.92 1.96 23.06
C LEU A 92 3.24 2.73 24.35
N ARG A 93 2.45 3.76 24.67
CA ARG A 93 2.59 4.54 25.92
C ARG A 93 2.17 3.74 27.16
N GLY A 94 1.19 2.84 27.02
CA GLY A 94 0.70 1.99 28.12
C GLY A 94 1.58 0.77 28.38
N SER A 95 2.32 0.28 27.38
CA SER A 95 3.15 -0.92 27.47
C SER A 95 4.61 -0.62 27.13
N GLY A 96 5.42 -0.35 28.16
CA GLY A 96 6.84 0.00 28.02
C GLY A 96 7.71 -1.04 27.30
N GLY A 97 7.24 -2.29 27.14
CA GLY A 97 7.94 -3.35 26.41
C GLY A 97 7.75 -3.31 24.89
N LEU A 98 6.59 -2.85 24.39
CA LEU A 98 6.34 -2.80 22.93
C LEU A 98 7.17 -1.71 22.25
N ALA A 99 7.38 -0.57 22.91
CA ALA A 99 8.23 0.52 22.40
C ALA A 99 9.65 0.05 22.06
N GLY A 100 10.23 -0.84 22.88
CA GLY A 100 11.56 -1.39 22.64
C GLY A 100 11.59 -2.46 21.53
N LYS A 101 10.53 -3.27 21.42
CA LYS A 101 10.44 -4.37 20.43
C LYS A 101 10.27 -3.87 18.99
N TYR A 102 9.60 -2.73 18.84
CA TYR A 102 9.31 -2.07 17.55
C TYR A 102 10.07 -0.73 17.40
N ALA A 103 11.17 -0.55 18.13
CA ALA A 103 12.00 0.66 18.04
C ALA A 103 12.63 0.80 16.64
N GLU A 104 12.87 2.04 16.22
CA GLU A 104 13.49 2.34 14.91
C GLU A 104 15.03 2.37 15.01
N PRO A 105 15.76 1.73 14.07
CA PRO A 105 15.29 0.91 12.94
C PRO A 105 14.74 -0.45 13.38
N LEU A 106 13.72 -0.96 12.66
CA LEU A 106 13.07 -2.24 12.96
C LEU A 106 14.13 -3.36 13.11
N PRO A 107 14.23 -4.03 14.27
CA PRO A 107 15.23 -5.06 14.46
C PRO A 107 15.04 -6.22 13.47
N ARG A 108 16.14 -6.66 12.83
CA ARG A 108 16.16 -7.83 11.93
C ARG A 108 15.41 -9.07 12.47
N PRO A 109 15.60 -9.52 13.73
CA PRO A 109 14.87 -10.69 14.21
C PRO A 109 13.36 -10.49 14.28
N THR A 110 12.91 -9.25 14.53
CA THR A 110 11.48 -8.88 14.50
C THR A 110 10.96 -8.94 13.07
N LEU A 111 11.71 -8.38 12.11
CA LEU A 111 11.37 -8.44 10.68
C LEU A 111 11.25 -9.87 10.17
N ASP A 112 12.22 -10.74 10.49
CA ASP A 112 12.22 -12.14 10.08
C ASP A 112 11.01 -12.87 10.67
N SER A 113 10.70 -12.63 11.94
CA SER A 113 9.53 -13.21 12.60
C SER A 113 8.20 -12.75 12.00
N LEU A 114 8.08 -11.47 11.62
CA LEU A 114 6.86 -10.94 10.98
C LEU A 114 6.71 -11.46 9.56
N THR A 115 7.83 -11.59 8.84
CA THR A 115 7.82 -12.09 7.46
C THR A 115 7.53 -13.58 7.42
N ALA A 116 8.07 -14.35 8.37
CA ALA A 116 7.78 -15.79 8.52
C ALA A 116 6.31 -16.08 8.91
N ALA A 117 5.61 -15.10 9.47
CA ALA A 117 4.19 -15.23 9.77
C ALA A 117 3.31 -15.14 8.51
N VAL A 118 3.79 -14.46 7.45
CA VAL A 118 3.04 -14.26 6.21
C VAL A 118 3.08 -15.54 5.33
N PRO A 119 1.95 -15.97 4.76
CA PRO A 119 1.88 -17.12 3.87
C PRO A 119 2.78 -16.99 2.64
N LEU A 120 3.45 -18.09 2.28
CA LEU A 120 4.33 -18.15 1.11
C LEU A 120 3.62 -17.80 -0.20
N SER A 121 2.30 -18.03 -0.28
CA SER A 121 1.47 -17.66 -1.43
C SER A 121 1.58 -16.18 -1.81
N VAL A 122 1.80 -15.29 -0.84
CA VAL A 122 2.03 -13.86 -1.07
C VAL A 122 3.35 -13.67 -1.81
N SER A 123 4.44 -14.25 -1.31
CA SER A 123 5.77 -14.16 -1.92
C SER A 123 5.83 -14.81 -3.32
N GLU A 124 5.14 -15.94 -3.49
CA GLU A 124 5.03 -16.62 -4.78
C GLU A 124 4.25 -15.76 -5.77
N SER A 125 3.12 -15.19 -5.36
CA SER A 125 2.33 -14.29 -6.21
C SER A 125 3.15 -13.07 -6.64
N LEU A 126 3.85 -12.42 -5.71
CA LEU A 126 4.73 -11.29 -6.03
C LEU A 126 5.82 -11.66 -7.05
N SER A 127 6.38 -12.87 -6.96
CA SER A 127 7.37 -13.37 -7.92
C SER A 127 6.73 -13.71 -9.28
N VAL A 128 5.54 -14.30 -9.30
CA VAL A 128 4.77 -14.61 -10.53
C VAL A 128 4.47 -13.34 -11.32
N TYR A 129 4.10 -12.25 -10.64
CA TYR A 129 3.88 -10.94 -11.26
C TYR A 129 5.18 -10.16 -11.54
N GLY A 130 6.36 -10.72 -11.22
CA GLY A 130 7.67 -10.13 -11.48
C GLY A 130 8.00 -8.91 -10.62
N LEU A 131 7.29 -8.71 -9.51
CA LEU A 131 7.48 -7.59 -8.57
C LEU A 131 8.70 -7.81 -7.67
N ILE A 132 9.01 -9.08 -7.40
CA ILE A 132 10.25 -9.51 -6.74
C ILE A 132 10.97 -10.57 -7.60
N PRO A 133 12.32 -10.58 -7.64
CA PRO A 133 13.08 -11.56 -8.41
C PRO A 133 12.87 -13.00 -7.93
N ASP A 134 12.83 -13.21 -6.61
CA ASP A 134 12.69 -14.51 -5.96
C ASP A 134 11.82 -14.36 -4.69
N PRO A 135 11.04 -15.37 -4.28
CA PRO A 135 10.32 -15.34 -3.00
C PRO A 135 11.24 -15.11 -1.79
N SER A 136 12.54 -15.42 -1.88
CA SER A 136 13.54 -15.12 -0.85
C SER A 136 13.79 -13.62 -0.66
N ASP A 137 13.45 -12.78 -1.63
CA ASP A 137 13.55 -11.31 -1.54
C ASP A 137 12.36 -10.68 -0.81
N PHE A 138 11.36 -11.47 -0.43
CA PHE A 138 10.17 -11.00 0.26
C PHE A 138 10.44 -10.22 1.56
N PRO A 139 11.37 -10.63 2.45
CA PRO A 139 11.73 -9.82 3.64
C PRO A 139 12.29 -8.44 3.25
N THR A 140 13.08 -8.36 2.18
CA THR A 140 13.63 -7.10 1.67
C THR A 140 12.53 -6.20 1.11
N PHE A 141 11.52 -6.81 0.48
CA PHE A 141 10.33 -6.11 -0.01
C PHE A 141 9.43 -5.60 1.13
N LEU A 142 9.16 -6.42 2.15
CA LEU A 142 8.32 -6.03 3.28
C LEU A 142 8.99 -5.08 4.26
N ASN A 143 10.31 -5.08 4.37
CA ASN A 143 11.04 -4.23 5.33
C ASN A 143 10.64 -2.74 5.26
N PRO A 144 10.70 -2.05 4.10
CA PRO A 144 10.28 -0.64 4.02
C PRO A 144 8.79 -0.44 4.30
N ILE A 145 7.93 -1.42 3.96
CA ILE A 145 6.48 -1.36 4.21
C ILE A 145 6.21 -1.44 5.72
N LEU A 146 6.78 -2.42 6.40
CA LEU A 146 6.63 -2.61 7.85
C LEU A 146 7.26 -1.45 8.62
N THR A 147 8.43 -0.98 8.20
CA THR A 147 9.09 0.18 8.82
C THR A 147 8.23 1.44 8.67
N GLY A 148 7.72 1.71 7.47
CA GLY A 148 6.84 2.84 7.20
C GLY A 148 5.53 2.75 8.00
N TYR A 149 4.87 1.59 7.99
CA TYR A 149 3.64 1.35 8.74
C TYR A 149 3.85 1.51 10.25
N ILE A 150 4.85 0.85 10.83
CA ILE A 150 5.14 0.94 12.26
C ILE A 150 5.48 2.39 12.64
N SER A 151 6.30 3.07 11.82
CA SER A 151 6.59 4.49 12.03
C SER A 151 5.32 5.33 11.97
N ALA A 152 4.44 5.12 10.99
CA ALA A 152 3.20 5.88 10.82
C ALA A 152 2.21 5.67 11.98
N VAL A 153 2.15 4.47 12.55
CA VAL A 153 1.30 4.16 13.70
C VAL A 153 1.90 4.68 15.01
N GLN A 154 3.23 4.76 15.11
CA GLN A 154 3.95 5.34 16.24
C GLN A 154 3.98 6.87 16.21
N THR A 155 3.98 7.48 15.03
CA THR A 155 3.73 8.89 14.87
C THR A 155 2.22 9.06 14.87
N GLY A 156 1.60 9.27 16.04
CA GLY A 156 0.18 9.62 16.11
C GLY A 156 -0.23 10.64 15.04
N PRO A 157 -1.52 10.67 14.64
CA PRO A 157 -1.99 11.25 13.38
C PRO A 157 -1.27 12.56 13.06
N PRO A 158 -0.79 12.74 11.81
CA PRO A 158 0.03 13.87 11.46
C PRO A 158 -0.59 15.16 12.00
N LYS A 159 0.23 16.02 12.62
CA LYS A 159 -0.14 17.23 13.36
C LYS A 159 -0.92 18.30 12.55
N TRP A 160 -1.36 17.97 11.34
CA TRP A 160 -2.28 18.73 10.50
C TRP A 160 -3.71 18.18 10.59
N SER A 161 -4.12 17.68 11.76
CA SER A 161 -5.53 17.53 12.07
C SER A 161 -6.23 18.88 11.90
N ILE A 162 -7.44 18.89 11.33
CA ILE A 162 -8.25 20.10 11.10
C ILE A 162 -8.30 20.98 12.35
N GLU A 163 -8.33 20.38 13.54
CA GLU A 163 -8.32 21.06 14.84
C GLU A 163 -7.06 21.93 15.08
N LEU A 164 -5.87 21.44 14.70
CA LEU A 164 -4.60 22.18 14.77
C LEU A 164 -4.48 23.23 13.67
N ILE A 165 -5.01 22.95 12.47
CA ILE A 165 -5.10 23.94 11.38
C ILE A 165 -6.04 25.08 11.78
N LEU A 166 -7.14 24.77 12.46
CA LEU A 166 -8.06 25.76 13.01
C LEU A 166 -7.44 26.56 14.15
N GLN A 167 -6.51 26.02 14.92
CA GLN A 167 -5.80 26.76 15.98
C GLN A 167 -4.70 27.69 15.46
N ARG A 168 -4.27 27.58 14.19
CA ARG A 168 -3.27 28.49 13.62
C ARG A 168 -3.83 29.92 13.52
N GLU A 169 -3.10 30.87 14.09
CA GLU A 169 -3.44 32.30 14.04
C GLU A 169 -3.62 32.79 12.60
N ASP A 170 -2.81 32.33 11.65
CA ASP A 170 -2.94 32.69 10.23
C ASP A 170 -4.28 32.25 9.63
N VAL A 171 -4.75 31.06 10.01
CA VAL A 171 -6.02 30.49 9.54
C VAL A 171 -7.20 31.22 10.19
N GLN A 172 -7.09 31.58 11.47
CA GLN A 172 -8.08 32.41 12.17
C GLN A 172 -8.15 33.84 11.60
N ASN A 173 -6.99 34.43 11.28
CA ASN A 173 -6.90 35.74 10.65
C ASN A 173 -7.50 35.73 9.24
N TRP A 174 -7.24 34.67 8.47
CA TRP A 174 -7.85 34.47 7.16
C TRP A 174 -9.37 34.28 7.27
N ALA A 175 -9.84 33.43 8.18
CA ALA A 175 -11.26 33.19 8.40
C ALA A 175 -11.99 34.48 8.83
N ASN A 176 -11.40 35.27 9.74
CA ASN A 176 -11.93 36.58 10.15
C ASN A 176 -11.93 37.58 8.98
N TRP A 177 -10.89 37.59 8.15
CA TRP A 177 -10.83 38.47 6.97
C TRP A 177 -11.89 38.10 5.94
N VAL A 178 -12.05 36.81 5.61
CA VAL A 178 -13.08 36.30 4.70
C VAL A 178 -14.49 36.62 5.23
N ALA A 179 -14.72 36.41 6.53
CA ALA A 179 -15.98 36.77 7.18
C ALA A 179 -16.29 38.27 7.06
N ARG A 180 -15.26 39.12 7.02
CA ARG A 180 -15.38 40.58 6.87
C ARG A 180 -15.57 41.02 5.41
N ILE A 181 -14.98 40.29 4.46
CA ILE A 181 -15.12 40.49 3.01
C ILE A 181 -16.54 40.12 2.54
N ARG A 182 -17.10 39.03 3.08
CA ARG A 182 -18.42 38.51 2.68
C ARG A 182 -19.59 39.48 2.94
N TRP A 183 -19.37 40.56 3.68
CA TRP A 183 -20.36 41.62 3.96
C TRP A 183 -20.04 42.95 3.26
N LYS A 184 -18.93 43.03 2.51
CA LYS A 184 -18.51 44.22 1.75
C LYS A 184 -18.83 44.15 0.25
N ALA A 185 -19.62 43.17 -0.17
CA ALA A 185 -20.26 43.15 -1.48
C ALA A 185 -21.72 43.64 -1.34
N LYS A 186 -21.89 44.96 -1.21
CA LYS A 186 -23.17 45.63 -1.47
C LYS A 186 -22.92 46.98 -2.10
#